data_AF-A0AAW0AX35-F1
#
_entry.id   AF-A0AAW0AX35-F1
#
_cell.length_a   1.000
_cell.length_b   1.000
_cell.length_c   1.000
_cell.angle_alpha   90.00
_cell.angle_beta   90.00
_cell.angle_gamma   90.00
#
_symmetry.space_group_name_H-M   'P 1'
#
loop_
_entity.id
_entity.type
_entity.pdbx_description
1 polymer ?
#
loop_
_entity_poly.entity_id
_entity_poly.type
_entity_poly.pdbx_seq_one_letter_code
_entity_poly.pdbx_strand_id
1 'polypeptide(L)'
;MAPKGWARGRRLTWLESRLPEYLRKKAEGKLHQFWPRAYEDFFKEFPEQAELGLPCPTEINARQLTAEEEDGLSRALEKRKRQLDNWFHNSRKKTGDSVDATSAKTLSVILRLLQLQSAKVKRPHRPLEIFQMRNRDLVKKALTEAGYDSLLAQNVPDEEDDWTDESEDTPEARSKAKKSELMRLRTRVVAGLWVEASEEERLAVNEAVEEEKKQFKEAKDKGEEAETDVWGIDSIETAMVHVHKALYAATNWVGITLLGGPHPRLKGQLSLKVICHGKTPMGNDFEDVCMDFDDRVLKPFQDFLRMVYSSQSEESPSGEADAATAEPSTAEPTVRRIHAPPEPVPAAATAVKTKKPKKKKKTAPKSSPTVNDDDVGSSEQP
;
A
#
# COMPACT_ATOMS: atom_id res chain seq x y z
N MET A 1 15.48 -4.29 13.49
CA MET A 1 14.32 -3.72 14.22
C MET A 1 13.93 -2.40 13.55
N ALA A 2 12.64 -2.08 13.39
CA ALA A 2 12.25 -0.78 12.84
C ALA A 2 12.68 0.34 13.80
N PRO A 3 13.25 1.46 13.32
CA PRO A 3 13.66 2.56 14.19
C PRO A 3 12.49 3.03 15.05
N LYS A 4 12.79 3.22 16.34
CA LYS A 4 11.79 3.46 17.38
C LYS A 4 11.15 4.84 17.14
N GLY A 5 9.94 4.88 16.58
CA GLY A 5 9.28 6.13 16.17
C GLY A 5 9.29 7.22 17.25
N TRP A 6 9.51 8.46 16.83
CA TRP A 6 9.62 9.65 17.71
C TRP A 6 8.28 9.98 18.41
N ALA A 7 7.16 9.74 17.74
CA ALA A 7 5.83 9.94 18.29
C ALA A 7 5.38 8.69 19.05
N ARG A 8 5.24 8.79 20.37
CA ARG A 8 4.72 7.71 21.24
C ARG A 8 3.70 8.24 22.23
N GLY A 9 2.91 7.33 22.79
CA GLY A 9 1.92 7.62 23.82
C GLY A 9 0.97 8.73 23.39
N ARG A 10 0.85 9.77 24.24
CA ARG A 10 -0.09 10.88 24.03
C ARG A 10 0.15 11.64 22.71
N ARG A 11 1.40 11.79 22.26
CA ARG A 11 1.71 12.44 20.97
C ARG A 11 1.16 11.65 19.79
N LEU A 12 1.30 10.32 19.82
CA LEU A 12 0.78 9.48 18.74
C LEU A 12 -0.74 9.55 18.69
N THR A 13 -1.41 9.47 19.85
CA THR A 13 -2.87 9.60 19.93
C THR A 13 -3.36 10.95 19.39
N TRP A 14 -2.63 12.04 19.66
CA TRP A 14 -2.93 13.35 19.09
C TRP A 14 -2.81 13.35 17.57
N LEU A 15 -1.72 12.80 17.03
CA LEU A 15 -1.48 12.74 15.58
C LEU A 15 -2.55 11.90 14.86
N GLU A 16 -2.91 10.76 15.43
CA GLU A 16 -3.99 9.90 14.93
C GLU A 16 -5.34 10.63 14.93
N SER A 17 -5.64 11.41 15.98
CA SER A 17 -6.90 12.16 16.06
C SER A 17 -7.03 13.27 14.99
N ARG A 18 -5.89 13.84 14.55
CA ARG A 18 -5.84 14.90 13.54
C ARG A 18 -5.72 14.39 12.10
N LEU A 19 -5.44 13.10 11.91
CA LEU A 19 -5.24 12.50 10.60
C LEU A 19 -6.47 12.61 9.66
N PRO A 20 -7.73 12.43 10.13
CA PRO A 20 -8.90 12.62 9.26
C PRO A 20 -9.03 14.05 8.72
N GLU A 21 -8.72 15.06 9.54
CA GLU A 21 -8.77 16.46 9.14
C GLU A 21 -7.69 16.78 8.08
N TYR A 22 -6.47 16.27 8.27
CA TYR A 22 -5.39 16.36 7.29
C TYR A 22 -5.81 15.78 5.93
N LEU A 23 -6.38 14.56 5.93
CA LEU A 23 -6.81 13.90 4.69
C LEU A 23 -7.91 14.68 3.97
N ARG A 24 -8.89 15.22 4.71
CA ARG A 24 -9.94 16.09 4.15
C ARG A 24 -9.34 17.35 3.51
N LYS A 25 -8.49 18.09 4.22
CA LYS A 25 -7.86 19.32 3.71
C LYS A 25 -6.94 19.06 2.52
N LYS A 26 -6.30 17.89 2.46
CA LYS A 26 -5.52 17.44 1.32
C LYS A 26 -6.39 17.19 0.08
N ALA A 27 -7.51 16.48 0.24
CA ALA A 27 -8.46 16.25 -0.85
C ALA A 27 -9.02 17.56 -1.42
N GLU A 28 -9.22 18.56 -0.56
CA GLU A 28 -9.64 19.91 -0.96
C GLU A 28 -8.50 20.78 -1.54
N GLY A 29 -7.24 20.34 -1.51
CA GLY A 29 -6.08 21.17 -1.90
C GLY A 29 -5.77 22.32 -0.93
N LYS A 30 -6.29 22.29 0.30
CA LYS A 30 -6.21 23.38 1.32
C LYS A 30 -5.25 23.04 2.46
N LEU A 31 -4.13 22.36 2.19
CA LEU A 31 -3.14 21.99 3.21
C LEU A 31 -2.51 23.20 3.91
N HIS A 32 -2.37 24.33 3.23
CA HIS A 32 -1.85 25.57 3.81
C HIS A 32 -2.71 26.08 4.99
N GLN A 33 -3.98 25.70 5.08
CA GLN A 33 -4.86 26.04 6.22
C GLN A 33 -4.71 25.06 7.39
N PHE A 34 -4.27 23.84 7.12
CA PHE A 34 -4.12 22.79 8.13
C PHE A 34 -2.86 23.03 8.97
N TRP A 35 -1.72 23.26 8.32
CA TRP A 35 -0.42 23.29 8.99
C TRP A 35 -0.28 24.34 10.09
N PRO A 36 -0.66 25.62 9.88
CA PRO A 36 -0.54 26.63 10.94
C PRO A 36 -1.28 26.23 12.22
N ARG A 37 -2.53 25.73 12.08
CA ARG A 37 -3.35 25.28 13.20
C ARG A 37 -2.80 24.02 13.85
N ALA A 38 -2.36 23.05 13.05
CA ALA A 38 -1.78 21.81 13.57
C ALA A 38 -0.51 22.09 14.38
N TYR A 39 0.35 23.02 13.93
CA TYR A 39 1.54 23.42 14.68
C TYR A 39 1.20 24.14 15.97
N GLU A 40 0.29 25.13 15.92
CA GLU A 40 -0.15 25.86 17.11
C GLU A 40 -0.71 24.91 18.17
N ASP A 41 -1.66 24.05 17.79
CA ASP A 41 -2.30 23.09 18.69
C ASP A 41 -1.29 22.07 19.24
N PHE A 42 -0.35 21.59 18.40
CA PHE A 42 0.65 20.62 18.81
C PHE A 42 1.63 21.20 19.83
N PHE A 43 2.22 22.38 19.54
CA PHE A 43 3.22 22.99 20.43
C PHE A 43 2.60 23.56 21.71
N LYS A 44 1.30 23.85 21.72
CA LYS A 44 0.54 24.17 22.92
C LYS A 44 0.39 22.97 23.86
N GLU A 45 0.15 21.78 23.32
CA GLU A 45 -0.02 20.55 24.12
C GLU A 45 1.31 19.87 24.46
N PHE A 46 2.32 20.02 23.60
CA PHE A 46 3.65 19.43 23.71
C PHE A 46 4.74 20.51 23.49
N PRO A 47 5.02 21.36 24.48
CA PRO A 47 6.03 22.41 24.35
C PRO A 47 7.43 21.79 24.22
N GLU A 48 8.18 22.16 23.17
CA GLU A 48 9.55 21.65 22.93
C GLU A 48 10.54 22.07 24.03
N GLN A 49 10.28 23.18 24.74
CA GLN A 49 11.09 23.64 25.87
C GLN A 49 11.24 22.55 26.93
N ALA A 50 10.17 21.79 27.20
CA ALA A 50 10.20 20.71 28.18
C ALA A 50 11.11 19.54 27.75
N GLU A 51 11.31 19.32 26.45
CA GLU A 51 12.24 18.30 25.96
C GLU A 51 13.71 18.74 26.04
N LEU A 52 13.96 20.03 25.83
CA LEU A 52 15.29 20.63 25.96
C LEU A 52 15.70 20.89 27.43
N GLY A 53 14.83 20.54 28.40
CA GLY A 53 15.07 20.81 29.82
C GLY A 53 15.01 22.29 30.18
N LEU A 54 14.44 23.13 29.30
CA LEU A 54 14.22 24.55 29.56
C LEU A 54 13.00 24.74 30.48
N PRO A 55 12.97 25.84 31.26
CA PRO A 55 11.82 26.15 32.11
C PRO A 55 10.53 26.22 31.29
N CYS A 56 9.39 25.87 31.91
CA CYS A 56 8.10 25.95 31.22
C CYS A 56 7.83 27.42 30.81
N PRO A 57 7.23 27.70 29.63
CA PRO A 57 6.95 29.07 29.19
C PRO A 57 6.14 29.93 30.18
N THR A 58 5.41 29.31 31.11
CA THR A 58 4.71 30.04 32.19
C THR A 58 5.67 30.68 33.20
N GLU A 59 6.89 30.15 33.34
CA GLU A 59 7.95 30.61 34.25
C GLU A 59 8.99 31.51 33.54
N ILE A 60 9.07 31.43 32.21
CA ILE A 60 10.06 32.13 31.38
C ILE A 60 9.83 33.65 31.33
N ASN A 61 8.62 34.16 31.60
CA ASN A 61 8.32 35.59 31.49
C ASN A 61 9.25 36.51 32.33
N ALA A 62 10.04 35.96 33.27
CA ALA A 62 11.03 36.70 34.05
C ALA A 62 12.50 36.52 33.60
N ARG A 63 12.83 35.50 32.77
CA ARG A 63 14.21 35.20 32.38
C ARG A 63 14.36 35.31 30.86
N GLN A 64 15.14 36.30 30.41
CA GLN A 64 15.55 36.39 29.02
C GLN A 64 16.33 35.11 28.64
N LEU A 65 15.91 34.43 27.58
CA LEU A 65 16.67 33.32 27.03
C LEU A 65 18.01 33.85 26.52
N THR A 66 19.05 33.04 26.66
CA THR A 66 20.32 33.33 26.01
C THR A 66 20.19 33.08 24.50
N ALA A 67 21.01 33.77 23.68
CA ALA A 67 20.95 33.63 22.23
C ALA A 67 21.17 32.16 21.78
N GLU A 68 22.01 31.41 22.49
CA GLU A 68 22.26 29.98 22.23
C GLU A 68 21.01 29.13 22.50
N GLU A 69 20.25 29.43 23.56
CA GLU A 69 18.99 28.74 23.87
C GLU A 69 17.88 29.07 22.86
N GLU A 70 17.81 30.33 22.38
CA GLU A 70 16.85 30.74 21.34
C GLU A 70 17.12 30.04 20.00
N ASP A 71 18.38 29.93 19.60
CA ASP A 71 18.81 29.22 18.39
C ASP A 71 18.55 27.71 18.50
N GLY A 72 18.81 27.12 19.68
CA GLY A 72 18.52 25.71 19.97
C GLY A 72 17.01 25.41 19.90
N LEU A 73 16.19 26.27 20.49
CA LEU A 73 14.74 26.16 20.46
C LEU A 73 14.18 26.30 19.04
N SER A 74 14.70 27.25 18.26
CA SER A 74 14.29 27.46 16.87
C SER A 74 14.56 26.23 16.01
N ARG A 75 15.76 25.64 16.14
CA ARG A 75 16.12 24.38 15.45
C ARG A 75 15.25 23.20 15.87
N ALA A 76 14.97 23.06 17.17
CA ALA A 76 14.10 22.00 17.68
C ALA A 76 12.66 22.12 17.12
N LEU A 77 12.12 23.33 17.06
CA LEU A 77 10.80 23.60 16.48
C LEU A 77 10.74 23.24 14.99
N GLU A 78 11.74 23.62 14.21
CA GLU A 78 11.80 23.28 12.79
C GLU A 78 11.93 21.77 12.56
N LYS A 79 12.80 21.12 13.33
CA LYS A 79 12.95 19.66 13.33
C LYS A 79 11.62 18.98 13.63
N ARG A 80 10.87 19.45 14.63
CA ARG A 80 9.55 18.90 14.97
C ARG A 80 8.52 19.14 13.87
N LYS A 81 8.48 20.33 13.25
CA LYS A 81 7.60 20.61 12.11
C LYS A 81 7.84 19.63 10.96
N ARG A 82 9.11 19.42 10.57
CA ARG A 82 9.48 18.41 9.55
C ARG A 82 9.05 16.99 9.96
N GLN A 83 9.18 16.64 11.24
CA GLN A 83 8.74 15.35 11.75
C GLN A 83 7.21 15.17 11.68
N LEU A 84 6.44 16.21 11.97
CA LEU A 84 4.98 16.23 11.81
C LEU A 84 4.59 16.07 10.35
N ASP A 85 5.19 16.85 9.46
CA ASP A 85 4.98 16.77 8.00
C ASP A 85 5.20 15.34 7.49
N ASN A 86 6.37 14.77 7.80
CA ASN A 86 6.74 13.42 7.41
C ASN A 86 5.80 12.38 8.02
N TRP A 87 5.38 12.57 9.27
CA TRP A 87 4.46 11.63 9.92
C TRP A 87 3.10 11.61 9.22
N PHE A 88 2.47 12.77 8.95
CA PHE A 88 1.18 12.80 8.25
C PHE A 88 1.30 12.29 6.82
N HIS A 89 2.40 12.61 6.13
CA HIS A 89 2.66 12.13 4.78
C HIS A 89 2.77 10.58 4.72
N ASN A 90 3.54 9.99 5.65
CA ASN A 90 3.78 8.54 5.69
C ASN A 90 2.61 7.77 6.29
N SER A 91 1.88 8.36 7.24
CA SER A 91 0.74 7.72 7.92
C SER A 91 -0.47 7.55 7.01
N ARG A 92 -0.51 8.23 5.84
CA ARG A 92 -1.47 7.95 4.78
C ARG A 92 -1.50 6.47 4.37
N LYS A 93 -0.34 5.81 4.37
CA LYS A 93 -0.24 4.40 3.98
C LYS A 93 -0.88 3.51 5.05
N LYS A 94 -0.67 3.83 6.33
CA LYS A 94 -1.10 2.98 7.46
C LYS A 94 -2.62 2.98 7.69
N THR A 95 -3.29 4.12 7.56
CA THR A 95 -4.77 4.17 7.72
C THR A 95 -5.53 3.69 6.50
N GLY A 96 -4.91 3.72 5.32
CA GLY A 96 -5.51 3.19 4.08
C GLY A 96 -5.23 1.70 3.84
N ASP A 97 -4.16 1.12 4.38
CA ASP A 97 -3.70 -0.21 3.95
C ASP A 97 -4.56 -1.41 4.41
N SER A 98 -5.61 -1.27 5.23
CA SER A 98 -6.46 -2.42 5.58
C SER A 98 -7.81 -2.49 4.87
N VAL A 99 -8.30 -1.43 4.22
CA VAL A 99 -9.60 -1.48 3.49
C VAL A 99 -9.52 -0.75 2.15
N ASP A 100 -8.96 0.46 2.09
CA ASP A 100 -8.95 1.29 0.88
C ASP A 100 -7.71 1.12 -0.01
N ALA A 101 -6.56 0.72 0.51
CA ALA A 101 -5.42 0.38 -0.34
C ALA A 101 -5.58 -1.02 -0.92
N THR A 102 -6.37 -1.89 -0.29
CA THR A 102 -6.86 -3.10 -0.95
C THR A 102 -7.71 -2.66 -2.12
N SER A 103 -8.71 -1.79 -1.96
CA SER A 103 -9.53 -1.32 -3.09
C SER A 103 -8.74 -0.55 -4.17
N ALA A 104 -7.72 0.26 -3.83
CA ALA A 104 -6.89 0.97 -4.81
C ALA A 104 -5.79 0.10 -5.45
N LYS A 105 -5.21 -0.86 -4.72
CA LYS A 105 -4.33 -1.90 -5.30
C LYS A 105 -5.15 -2.86 -6.15
N THR A 106 -6.34 -3.24 -5.70
CA THR A 106 -7.31 -4.05 -6.42
C THR A 106 -7.80 -3.30 -7.64
N LEU A 107 -8.17 -2.03 -7.55
CA LEU A 107 -8.52 -1.21 -8.72
C LEU A 107 -7.32 -0.96 -9.61
N SER A 108 -6.09 -0.83 -9.12
CA SER A 108 -4.90 -0.74 -9.99
C SER A 108 -4.46 -2.08 -10.56
N VAL A 109 -4.79 -3.21 -9.92
CA VAL A 109 -4.62 -4.57 -10.42
C VAL A 109 -5.70 -4.87 -11.46
N ILE A 110 -6.95 -4.48 -11.20
CA ILE A 110 -8.07 -4.54 -12.13
C ILE A 110 -7.86 -3.56 -13.27
N LEU A 111 -7.36 -2.34 -13.04
CA LEU A 111 -6.96 -1.43 -14.10
C LEU A 111 -5.76 -1.99 -14.85
N ARG A 112 -4.78 -2.65 -14.21
CA ARG A 112 -3.70 -3.34 -14.95
C ARG A 112 -4.20 -4.53 -15.77
N LEU A 113 -5.20 -5.26 -15.26
CA LEU A 113 -5.83 -6.41 -15.92
C LEU A 113 -6.77 -5.97 -17.05
N LEU A 114 -7.61 -4.96 -16.81
CA LEU A 114 -8.56 -4.38 -17.76
C LEU A 114 -7.87 -3.48 -18.78
N GLN A 115 -6.79 -2.78 -18.42
CA GLN A 115 -6.01 -2.01 -19.38
C GLN A 115 -5.13 -2.90 -20.25
N LEU A 116 -5.22 -4.25 -20.17
CA LEU A 116 -4.40 -5.18 -20.96
C LEU A 116 -2.98 -4.63 -21.11
N GLN A 117 -2.44 -4.06 -20.01
CA GLN A 117 -1.09 -3.51 -20.01
C GLN A 117 -0.16 -4.70 -19.82
N SER A 118 -0.20 -5.57 -20.84
CA SER A 118 0.92 -6.26 -21.44
C SER A 118 2.06 -6.35 -20.45
N ALA A 119 2.03 -7.43 -19.66
CA ALA A 119 2.94 -7.78 -18.59
C ALA A 119 4.28 -7.05 -18.69
N LYS A 120 4.39 -5.82 -18.16
CA LYS A 120 5.51 -4.88 -18.45
C LYS A 120 6.23 -5.22 -19.76
N VAL A 121 5.61 -4.98 -20.92
CA VAL A 121 6.21 -5.14 -22.27
C VAL A 121 7.69 -4.87 -22.12
N LYS A 122 8.49 -5.94 -22.14
CA LYS A 122 9.92 -5.80 -21.86
C LYS A 122 10.45 -4.96 -23.01
N ARG A 123 10.76 -3.68 -22.76
CA ARG A 123 11.34 -2.86 -23.82
C ARG A 123 12.63 -3.55 -24.30
N PRO A 124 12.93 -3.53 -25.61
CA PRO A 124 14.25 -3.96 -26.07
C PRO A 124 15.32 -3.16 -25.32
N HIS A 125 16.45 -3.81 -25.03
CA HIS A 125 17.52 -3.15 -24.30
C HIS A 125 18.09 -2.00 -25.12
N ARG A 126 18.52 -0.94 -24.43
CA ARG A 126 19.25 0.16 -25.07
C ARG A 126 20.66 -0.31 -25.46
N PRO A 127 21.32 0.31 -26.46
CA PRO A 127 22.69 -0.05 -26.84
C PRO A 127 23.65 -0.11 -25.64
N LEU A 128 23.56 0.84 -24.71
CA LEU A 128 24.40 0.88 -23.52
C LEU A 128 24.14 -0.29 -22.56
N GLU A 129 22.91 -0.79 -22.49
CA GLU A 129 22.53 -1.94 -21.67
C GLU A 129 23.09 -3.24 -22.28
N ILE A 130 22.99 -3.41 -23.60
CA ILE A 130 23.59 -4.54 -24.32
C ILE A 130 25.12 -4.51 -24.22
N PHE A 131 25.75 -3.34 -24.40
CA PHE A 131 27.19 -3.15 -24.20
C PHE A 131 27.60 -3.57 -22.79
N GLN A 132 26.87 -3.12 -21.76
CA GLN A 132 27.16 -3.51 -20.37
C GLN A 132 27.01 -5.02 -20.14
N MET A 133 26.02 -5.67 -20.77
CA MET A 133 25.81 -7.12 -20.66
C MET A 133 26.94 -7.91 -21.34
N ARG A 134 27.36 -7.48 -22.53
CA ARG A 134 28.42 -8.15 -23.30
C ARG A 134 29.81 -7.94 -22.70
N ASN A 135 30.09 -6.75 -22.20
CA ASN A 135 31.38 -6.35 -21.65
C ASN A 135 31.37 -6.27 -20.12
N ARG A 136 30.71 -7.24 -19.47
CA ARG A 136 30.49 -7.23 -18.01
C ARG A 136 31.80 -7.13 -17.22
N ASP A 137 32.83 -7.85 -17.63
CA ASP A 137 34.12 -7.88 -16.93
C ASP A 137 34.92 -6.58 -17.12
N LEU A 138 34.90 -6.02 -18.33
CA LEU A 138 35.50 -4.71 -18.62
C LEU A 138 34.85 -3.61 -17.78
N VAL A 139 33.50 -3.57 -17.76
CA VAL A 139 32.75 -2.61 -16.95
C VAL A 139 33.02 -2.81 -15.47
N LYS A 140 33.09 -4.05 -14.99
CA LYS A 140 33.40 -4.33 -13.58
C LYS A 140 34.81 -3.84 -13.21
N LYS A 141 35.81 -4.13 -14.04
CA LYS A 141 37.19 -3.67 -13.85
C LYS A 141 37.28 -2.15 -13.82
N ALA A 142 36.67 -1.46 -14.78
CA ALA A 142 36.65 0.00 -14.83
C ALA A 142 35.91 0.63 -13.65
N LEU A 143 34.85 -0.01 -13.13
CA LEU A 143 34.16 0.43 -11.92
C LEU A 143 35.07 0.30 -10.70
N THR A 144 35.76 -0.83 -10.53
CA THR A 144 36.72 -1.03 -9.44
C THR A 144 37.85 0.01 -9.52
N GLU A 145 38.42 0.26 -10.70
CA GLU A 145 39.46 1.28 -10.93
C GLU A 145 38.95 2.71 -10.65
N ALA A 146 37.68 3.00 -10.96
CA ALA A 146 37.04 4.28 -10.65
C ALA A 146 36.65 4.44 -9.16
N GLY A 147 37.03 3.51 -8.29
CA GLY A 147 36.77 3.57 -6.85
C GLY A 147 35.35 3.17 -6.45
N TYR A 148 34.62 2.42 -7.29
CA TYR A 148 33.27 1.96 -6.96
C TYR A 148 33.23 1.11 -5.68
N ASP A 149 34.20 0.21 -5.51
CA ASP A 149 34.27 -0.67 -4.32
C ASP A 149 34.56 0.13 -3.05
N SER A 150 35.34 1.21 -3.14
CA SER A 150 35.58 2.14 -2.04
C SER A 150 34.29 2.88 -1.65
N LEU A 151 33.54 3.39 -2.62
CA LEU A 151 32.23 4.02 -2.36
C LEU A 151 31.19 3.03 -1.83
N LEU A 152 31.24 1.76 -2.26
CA LEU A 152 30.34 0.72 -1.77
C LEU A 152 30.68 0.33 -0.32
N ALA A 153 31.98 0.24 0.02
CA ALA A 153 32.43 0.00 1.38
C ALA A 153 32.02 1.15 2.32
N GLN A 154 32.11 2.41 1.87
CA GLN A 154 31.62 3.58 2.61
C GLN A 154 30.09 3.64 2.75
N ASN A 155 29.35 2.75 2.07
CA ASN A 155 27.90 2.62 2.16
C ASN A 155 27.43 1.56 3.15
N VAL A 156 28.35 0.78 3.74
CA VAL A 156 27.99 -0.07 4.88
C VAL A 156 27.52 0.86 5.99
N PRO A 157 26.27 0.74 6.45
CA PRO A 157 25.84 1.49 7.62
C PRO A 157 26.75 1.07 8.76
N ASP A 158 27.56 1.98 9.31
CA ASP A 158 28.26 1.70 10.55
C ASP A 158 27.18 1.36 11.59
N GLU A 159 27.10 0.07 11.96
CA GLU A 159 26.08 -0.45 12.88
C GLU A 159 26.27 0.10 14.30
N GLU A 160 27.37 0.82 14.56
CA GLU A 160 27.79 1.33 15.87
C GLU A 160 27.79 2.85 16.03
N ASP A 161 27.33 3.62 15.03
CA ASP A 161 27.25 5.08 15.18
C ASP A 161 26.08 5.46 16.11
N ASP A 162 26.41 5.53 17.40
CA ASP A 162 25.55 5.97 18.50
C ASP A 162 24.97 7.36 18.16
N TRP A 163 23.65 7.39 18.10
CA TRP A 163 22.85 8.44 17.45
C TRP A 163 22.84 9.71 18.31
N THR A 164 23.96 10.41 18.37
CA THR A 164 24.06 11.72 19.02
C THR A 164 23.55 12.81 18.08
N ASP A 165 22.60 13.57 18.62
CA ASP A 165 21.41 14.07 17.95
C ASP A 165 21.54 15.49 17.34
N GLU A 166 22.46 15.75 16.40
CA GLU A 166 22.61 17.14 15.88
C GLU A 166 22.76 17.36 14.36
N SER A 167 23.01 16.36 13.50
CA SER A 167 23.09 16.62 12.05
C SER A 167 21.74 16.47 11.34
N GLU A 168 21.29 17.49 10.60
CA GLU A 168 20.01 17.54 9.86
C GLU A 168 19.84 16.45 8.77
N ASP A 169 20.91 15.75 8.40
CA ASP A 169 20.85 14.71 7.39
C ASP A 169 20.37 13.38 7.98
N THR A 170 19.11 13.06 7.74
CA THR A 170 18.58 11.73 8.08
C THR A 170 19.45 10.63 7.42
N PRO A 171 19.69 9.48 8.10
CA PRO A 171 20.42 8.35 7.52
C PRO A 171 19.86 7.89 6.16
N GLU A 172 18.53 8.01 5.96
CA GLU A 172 17.89 7.74 4.68
C GLU A 172 18.30 8.71 3.58
N ALA A 173 18.40 10.01 3.88
CA ALA A 173 18.85 11.02 2.92
C ALA A 173 20.31 10.78 2.52
N ARG A 174 21.19 10.47 3.48
CA ARG A 174 22.58 10.07 3.21
C ARG A 174 22.65 8.81 2.34
N SER A 175 21.87 7.78 2.68
CA SER A 175 21.82 6.54 1.88
C SER A 175 21.31 6.80 0.45
N LYS A 176 20.30 7.65 0.26
CA LYS A 176 19.79 8.01 -1.06
C LYS A 176 20.81 8.82 -1.86
N ALA A 177 21.49 9.79 -1.22
CA ALA A 177 22.53 10.58 -1.86
C ALA A 177 23.70 9.70 -2.32
N LYS A 178 24.21 8.83 -1.45
CA LYS A 178 25.27 7.88 -1.79
C LYS A 178 24.86 6.89 -2.89
N LYS A 179 23.63 6.36 -2.85
CA LYS A 179 23.10 5.51 -3.96
C LYS A 179 23.00 6.27 -5.27
N SER A 180 22.57 7.53 -5.24
CA SER A 180 22.55 8.40 -6.41
C SER A 180 23.95 8.65 -6.94
N GLU A 181 24.94 8.85 -6.07
CA GLU A 181 26.33 9.02 -6.45
C GLU A 181 26.92 7.75 -7.09
N LEU A 182 26.71 6.58 -6.50
CA LEU A 182 27.08 5.28 -7.09
C LEU A 182 26.47 5.08 -8.48
N MET A 183 25.19 5.44 -8.65
CA MET A 183 24.52 5.35 -9.95
C MET A 183 25.10 6.35 -10.96
N ARG A 184 25.42 7.58 -10.54
CA ARG A 184 26.09 8.57 -11.40
C ARG A 184 27.48 8.10 -11.82
N LEU A 185 28.27 7.54 -10.89
CA LEU A 185 29.58 6.98 -11.20
C LEU A 185 29.45 5.85 -12.21
N ARG A 186 28.54 4.90 -11.96
CA ARG A 186 28.30 3.79 -12.90
C ARG A 186 27.90 4.27 -14.29
N THR A 187 26.99 5.23 -14.37
CA THR A 187 26.55 5.79 -15.65
C THR A 187 27.70 6.48 -16.38
N ARG A 188 28.54 7.25 -15.67
CA ARG A 188 29.70 7.94 -16.23
C ARG A 188 30.75 6.97 -16.75
N VAL A 189 31.10 5.94 -15.97
CA VAL A 189 32.09 4.93 -16.35
C VAL A 189 31.63 4.16 -17.58
N VAL A 190 30.38 3.67 -17.58
CA VAL A 190 29.84 2.91 -18.72
C VAL A 190 29.74 3.79 -19.97
N ALA A 191 29.35 5.07 -19.82
CA ALA A 191 29.33 6.00 -20.94
C ALA A 191 30.74 6.30 -21.48
N GLY A 192 31.75 6.45 -20.61
CA GLY A 192 33.14 6.62 -21.01
C GLY A 192 33.67 5.42 -21.80
N LEU A 193 33.47 4.21 -21.28
CA LEU A 193 33.84 2.97 -21.97
C LEU A 193 33.13 2.83 -23.32
N TRP A 194 31.87 3.28 -23.45
CA TRP A 194 31.18 3.28 -24.73
C TRP A 194 31.79 4.28 -25.74
N VAL A 195 32.30 5.42 -25.25
CA VAL A 195 33.02 6.43 -26.06
C VAL A 195 34.41 5.95 -26.49
N GLU A 196 35.04 5.08 -25.72
CA GLU A 196 36.35 4.49 -26.03
C GLU A 196 36.25 3.16 -26.80
N ALA A 197 35.08 2.51 -26.77
CA ALA A 197 34.82 1.26 -27.48
C ALA A 197 35.14 1.40 -28.97
N SER A 198 35.75 0.35 -29.53
CA SER A 198 36.12 0.33 -30.94
C SER A 198 34.88 0.44 -31.85
N GLU A 199 35.06 0.92 -33.08
CA GLU A 199 33.95 0.99 -34.04
C GLU A 199 33.35 -0.41 -34.29
N GLU A 200 34.19 -1.45 -34.28
CA GLU A 200 33.78 -2.86 -34.39
C GLU A 200 32.86 -3.28 -33.23
N GLU A 201 33.20 -2.94 -31.99
CA GLU A 201 32.37 -3.25 -30.82
C GLU A 201 31.03 -2.51 -30.84
N ARG A 202 31.04 -1.23 -31.24
CA ARG A 202 29.81 -0.44 -31.38
C ARG A 202 28.91 -1.00 -32.46
N LEU A 203 29.48 -1.42 -33.59
CA LEU A 203 28.74 -2.06 -34.67
C LEU A 203 28.11 -3.36 -34.18
N ALA A 204 28.87 -4.22 -33.50
CA ALA A 204 28.37 -5.48 -32.93
C ALA A 204 27.25 -5.27 -31.89
N VAL A 205 27.34 -4.23 -31.06
CA VAL A 205 26.27 -3.89 -30.10
C VAL A 205 25.03 -3.38 -30.82
N ASN A 206 25.17 -2.53 -31.84
CA ASN A 206 24.02 -2.05 -32.63
C ASN A 206 23.34 -3.20 -33.39
N GLU A 207 24.11 -4.14 -33.95
CA GLU A 207 23.58 -5.34 -34.58
C GLU A 207 22.78 -6.18 -33.57
N ALA A 208 23.30 -6.38 -32.36
CA ALA A 208 22.59 -7.09 -31.29
C ALA A 208 21.31 -6.36 -30.84
N VAL A 209 21.30 -5.02 -30.81
CA VAL A 209 20.07 -4.24 -30.54
C VAL A 209 19.03 -4.46 -31.63
N GLU A 210 19.43 -4.47 -32.90
CA GLU A 210 18.52 -4.72 -34.01
C GLU A 210 18.01 -6.17 -34.02
N GLU A 211 18.86 -7.14 -33.67
CA GLU A 211 18.45 -8.53 -33.50
C GLU A 211 17.45 -8.68 -32.34
N GLU A 212 17.71 -8.07 -31.18
CA GLU A 212 16.77 -8.11 -30.06
C GLU A 212 15.44 -7.40 -30.40
N LYS A 213 15.47 -6.28 -31.14
CA LYS A 213 14.25 -5.64 -31.65
C LYS A 213 13.49 -6.54 -32.61
N LYS A 214 14.18 -7.27 -33.49
CA LYS A 214 13.56 -8.24 -34.39
C LYS A 214 12.95 -9.40 -33.61
N GLN A 215 13.67 -9.99 -32.66
CA GLN A 215 13.16 -11.04 -31.78
C GLN A 215 11.96 -10.55 -30.97
N PHE A 216 12.02 -9.30 -30.47
CA PHE A 216 10.92 -8.69 -29.75
C PHE A 216 9.68 -8.48 -30.63
N LYS A 217 9.88 -8.02 -31.86
CA LYS A 217 8.81 -7.87 -32.85
C LYS A 217 8.25 -9.23 -33.27
N GLU A 218 9.10 -10.21 -33.54
CA GLU A 218 8.67 -11.56 -33.88
C GLU A 218 7.96 -12.25 -32.73
N ALA A 219 8.40 -12.10 -31.48
CA ALA A 219 7.68 -12.64 -30.31
C ALA A 219 6.30 -11.99 -30.16
N LYS A 220 6.24 -10.68 -30.40
CA LYS A 220 4.98 -9.93 -30.43
C LYS A 220 4.06 -10.42 -31.56
N ASP A 221 4.60 -10.67 -32.75
CA ASP A 221 3.84 -11.07 -33.93
C ASP A 221 3.48 -12.58 -33.93
N LYS A 222 4.28 -13.46 -33.28
CA LYS A 222 4.13 -14.93 -33.34
C LYS A 222 3.27 -15.56 -32.24
N GLY A 223 2.87 -14.85 -31.18
CA GLY A 223 1.96 -15.48 -30.22
C GLY A 223 1.94 -15.01 -28.77
N GLU A 224 2.54 -13.87 -28.41
CA GLU A 224 2.28 -13.34 -27.06
C GLU A 224 0.81 -12.90 -26.87
N GLU A 225 0.07 -12.57 -27.93
CA GLU A 225 -1.33 -12.16 -27.81
C GLU A 225 -2.21 -13.26 -27.18
N ALA A 226 -2.09 -14.50 -27.69
CA ALA A 226 -2.84 -15.65 -27.17
C ALA A 226 -2.45 -16.03 -25.73
N GLU A 227 -1.18 -15.91 -25.35
CA GLU A 227 -0.74 -16.21 -23.98
C GLU A 227 -1.17 -15.10 -23.00
N THR A 228 -1.14 -13.83 -23.42
CA THR A 228 -1.65 -12.72 -22.61
C THR A 228 -3.16 -12.80 -22.39
N ASP A 229 -3.93 -13.22 -23.39
CA ASP A 229 -5.38 -13.39 -23.28
C ASP A 229 -5.74 -14.50 -22.30
N VAL A 230 -5.05 -15.64 -22.41
CA VAL A 230 -5.23 -16.76 -21.49
C VAL A 230 -4.89 -16.36 -20.05
N TRP A 231 -3.78 -15.65 -19.85
CA TRP A 231 -3.42 -15.16 -18.53
C TRP A 231 -4.45 -14.15 -17.99
N GLY A 232 -5.01 -13.30 -18.85
CA GLY A 232 -6.10 -12.39 -18.50
C GLY A 232 -7.35 -13.11 -18.02
N ILE A 233 -7.79 -14.13 -18.76
CA ILE A 233 -8.94 -14.99 -18.42
C ILE A 233 -8.72 -15.77 -17.13
N ASP A 234 -7.49 -16.25 -16.88
CA ASP A 234 -7.17 -16.93 -15.62
C ASP A 234 -7.10 -15.95 -14.44
N SER A 235 -6.57 -14.75 -14.66
CA SER A 235 -6.38 -13.75 -13.61
C SER A 235 -7.64 -12.97 -13.22
N ILE A 236 -8.64 -12.90 -14.11
CA ILE A 236 -9.90 -12.18 -13.85
C ILE A 236 -10.60 -12.69 -12.60
N GLU A 237 -10.46 -13.99 -12.32
CA GLU A 237 -11.10 -14.65 -11.20
C GLU A 237 -10.55 -14.14 -9.87
N THR A 238 -9.22 -14.12 -9.74
CA THR A 238 -8.55 -13.57 -8.56
C THR A 238 -8.89 -12.10 -8.39
N ALA A 239 -8.96 -11.34 -9.49
CA ALA A 239 -9.31 -9.93 -9.46
C ALA A 239 -10.74 -9.69 -8.96
N MET A 240 -11.72 -10.45 -9.45
CA MET A 240 -13.11 -10.32 -9.02
C MET A 240 -13.34 -10.73 -7.57
N VAL A 241 -12.61 -11.75 -7.07
CA VAL A 241 -12.61 -12.06 -5.63
C VAL A 241 -12.17 -10.84 -4.81
N HIS A 242 -11.13 -10.13 -5.26
CA HIS A 242 -10.70 -8.90 -4.58
C HIS A 242 -11.72 -7.77 -4.71
N VAL A 243 -12.38 -7.60 -5.87
CA VAL A 243 -13.49 -6.63 -6.03
C VAL A 243 -14.58 -6.89 -5.01
N HIS A 244 -15.05 -8.13 -4.95
CA HIS A 244 -16.17 -8.48 -4.08
C HIS A 244 -15.81 -8.27 -2.61
N LYS A 245 -14.59 -8.64 -2.19
CA LYS A 245 -14.10 -8.35 -0.83
C LYS A 245 -14.07 -6.86 -0.51
N ALA A 246 -13.58 -6.05 -1.44
CA ALA A 246 -13.54 -4.60 -1.26
C ALA A 246 -14.96 -4.01 -1.19
N LEU A 247 -15.87 -4.48 -2.05
CA LEU A 247 -17.28 -4.07 -2.07
C LEU A 247 -17.96 -4.42 -0.75
N TYR A 248 -17.83 -5.66 -0.29
CA TYR A 248 -18.38 -6.10 0.98
C TYR A 248 -17.85 -5.29 2.16
N ALA A 249 -16.54 -5.05 2.23
CA ALA A 249 -15.95 -4.25 3.30
C ALA A 249 -16.46 -2.80 3.31
N ALA A 250 -16.76 -2.23 2.14
CA ALA A 250 -17.22 -0.85 2.01
C ALA A 250 -18.73 -0.69 2.24
N THR A 251 -19.55 -1.66 1.79
CA THR A 251 -21.01 -1.49 1.73
C THR A 251 -21.81 -2.58 2.45
N ASN A 252 -21.14 -3.63 2.94
CA ASN A 252 -21.75 -4.90 3.37
C ASN A 252 -22.59 -5.58 2.28
N TRP A 253 -22.35 -5.28 1.01
CA TRP A 253 -23.03 -5.97 -0.09
C TRP A 253 -22.32 -7.28 -0.40
N VAL A 254 -23.12 -8.34 -0.52
CA VAL A 254 -22.71 -9.64 -1.06
C VAL A 254 -23.08 -9.70 -2.54
N GLY A 255 -22.32 -10.45 -3.32
CA GLY A 255 -22.48 -10.44 -4.78
C GLY A 255 -22.03 -11.73 -5.42
N ILE A 256 -22.66 -12.05 -6.55
CA ILE A 256 -22.29 -13.12 -7.46
C ILE A 256 -21.89 -12.50 -8.81
N THR A 257 -20.81 -13.00 -9.39
CA THR A 257 -20.40 -12.64 -10.74
C THR A 257 -20.37 -13.90 -11.60
N LEU A 258 -21.05 -13.83 -12.74
CA LEU A 258 -21.01 -14.82 -13.81
C LEU A 258 -20.18 -14.25 -14.96
N LEU A 259 -19.12 -14.96 -15.34
CA LEU A 259 -18.25 -14.59 -16.47
C LEU A 259 -18.19 -15.77 -17.41
N GLY A 260 -18.39 -15.56 -18.71
CA GLY A 260 -18.18 -16.62 -19.68
C GLY A 260 -17.85 -16.11 -21.06
N GLY A 261 -17.19 -16.96 -21.83
CA GLY A 261 -16.71 -16.66 -23.17
C GLY A 261 -15.82 -17.78 -23.72
N PRO A 262 -15.42 -17.68 -25.00
CA PRO A 262 -14.52 -18.64 -25.63
C PRO A 262 -13.15 -18.63 -24.94
N HIS A 263 -12.62 -19.81 -24.63
CA HIS A 263 -11.34 -19.95 -23.96
C HIS A 263 -10.26 -20.44 -24.94
N PRO A 264 -9.13 -19.72 -25.14
CA PRO A 264 -8.12 -20.12 -26.14
C PRO A 264 -7.51 -21.51 -25.88
N ARG A 265 -7.18 -21.84 -24.62
CA ARG A 265 -6.71 -23.20 -24.24
C ARG A 265 -7.71 -24.33 -24.51
N LEU A 266 -9.01 -24.02 -24.58
CA LEU A 266 -10.06 -25.00 -24.89
C LEU A 266 -10.46 -24.93 -26.37
N LYS A 267 -9.56 -24.47 -27.25
CA LYS A 267 -9.79 -24.33 -28.70
C LYS A 267 -11.05 -23.51 -29.01
N GLY A 268 -11.27 -22.43 -28.24
CA GLY A 268 -12.43 -21.55 -28.41
C GLY A 268 -13.75 -22.08 -27.84
N GLN A 269 -13.75 -23.25 -27.16
CA GLN A 269 -14.94 -23.69 -26.43
C GLN A 269 -15.34 -22.68 -25.35
N LEU A 270 -16.65 -22.55 -25.13
CA LEU A 270 -17.20 -21.68 -24.09
C LEU A 270 -16.78 -22.20 -22.71
N SER A 271 -16.12 -21.33 -21.95
CA SER A 271 -15.82 -21.54 -20.54
C SER A 271 -16.71 -20.63 -19.72
N LEU A 272 -17.22 -21.16 -18.60
CA LEU A 272 -18.00 -20.41 -17.62
C LEU A 272 -17.29 -20.39 -16.27
N LYS A 273 -17.21 -19.21 -15.66
CA LYS A 273 -16.69 -18.99 -14.31
C LYS A 273 -17.76 -18.35 -13.44
N VAL A 274 -17.98 -18.94 -12.28
CA VAL A 274 -18.93 -18.46 -11.26
C VAL A 274 -18.13 -18.05 -10.03
N ILE A 275 -18.31 -16.81 -9.59
CA ILE A 275 -17.59 -16.24 -8.45
C ILE A 275 -18.61 -15.72 -7.45
N CYS A 276 -18.76 -16.46 -6.35
CA CYS A 276 -19.66 -16.10 -5.26
C CYS A 276 -18.88 -15.43 -4.12
N HIS A 277 -19.40 -14.33 -3.60
CA HIS A 277 -18.88 -13.69 -2.39
C HIS A 277 -19.99 -13.40 -1.39
N GLY A 278 -19.75 -13.80 -0.14
CA GLY A 278 -20.73 -13.82 0.92
C GLY A 278 -21.05 -15.26 1.32
N LYS A 279 -21.15 -15.50 2.62
CA LYS A 279 -21.56 -16.78 3.20
C LYS A 279 -22.67 -16.54 4.21
N THR A 280 -23.63 -17.44 4.25
CA THR A 280 -24.64 -17.49 5.31
C THR A 280 -23.98 -17.82 6.66
N PRO A 281 -24.67 -17.65 7.79
CA PRO A 281 -24.14 -18.07 9.10
C PRO A 281 -23.76 -19.56 9.18
N MET A 282 -24.33 -20.40 8.31
CA MET A 282 -24.01 -21.82 8.20
C MET A 282 -22.81 -22.09 7.29
N GLY A 283 -22.21 -21.06 6.69
CA GLY A 283 -21.08 -21.17 5.78
C GLY A 283 -21.42 -21.42 4.32
N ASN A 284 -22.70 -21.63 4.00
CA ASN A 284 -23.19 -21.84 2.63
C ASN A 284 -23.14 -20.54 1.83
N ASP A 285 -22.74 -20.59 0.57
CA ASP A 285 -22.82 -19.42 -0.32
C ASP A 285 -24.15 -19.37 -1.09
N PHE A 286 -24.26 -18.48 -2.08
CA PHE A 286 -25.50 -18.33 -2.86
C PHE A 286 -25.79 -19.54 -3.74
N GLU A 287 -24.76 -20.20 -4.26
CA GLU A 287 -24.90 -21.38 -5.10
C GLU A 287 -25.46 -22.56 -4.29
N ASP A 288 -24.96 -22.75 -3.07
CA ASP A 288 -25.45 -23.78 -2.15
C ASP A 288 -26.92 -23.57 -1.70
N VAL A 289 -27.36 -22.31 -1.60
CA VAL A 289 -28.70 -21.95 -1.10
C VAL A 289 -29.73 -21.88 -2.22
N CYS A 290 -29.32 -21.61 -3.45
CA CYS A 290 -30.21 -21.52 -4.60
C CYS A 290 -30.56 -22.93 -5.11
N MET A 291 -31.78 -23.38 -4.83
CA MET A 291 -32.27 -24.66 -5.38
C MET A 291 -32.19 -24.67 -6.90
N ASP A 292 -31.61 -25.74 -7.44
CA ASP A 292 -31.42 -25.96 -8.87
C ASP A 292 -30.68 -24.80 -9.55
N PHE A 293 -29.65 -24.25 -8.88
CA PHE A 293 -28.84 -23.13 -9.39
C PHE A 293 -28.35 -23.37 -10.82
N ASP A 294 -27.96 -24.62 -11.13
CA ASP A 294 -27.50 -25.01 -12.46
C ASP A 294 -28.58 -24.83 -13.53
N ASP A 295 -29.80 -25.30 -13.28
CA ASP A 295 -30.90 -25.19 -14.24
C ASP A 295 -31.52 -23.80 -14.30
N ARG A 296 -31.57 -23.09 -13.17
CA ARG A 296 -32.27 -21.80 -13.05
C ARG A 296 -31.41 -20.60 -13.38
N VAL A 297 -30.10 -20.70 -13.17
CA VAL A 297 -29.16 -19.58 -13.34
C VAL A 297 -28.08 -19.91 -14.38
N LEU A 298 -27.36 -21.02 -14.23
CA LEU A 298 -26.24 -21.31 -15.13
C LEU A 298 -26.70 -21.64 -16.54
N LYS A 299 -27.71 -22.50 -16.72
CA LYS A 299 -28.18 -22.92 -18.04
C LYS A 299 -28.73 -21.77 -18.87
N PRO A 300 -29.62 -20.88 -18.36
CA PRO A 300 -30.03 -19.69 -19.11
C PRO A 300 -28.86 -18.78 -19.49
N PHE A 301 -27.86 -18.65 -18.61
CA PHE A 301 -26.67 -17.85 -18.92
C PHE A 301 -25.77 -18.53 -19.97
N GLN A 302 -25.63 -19.85 -19.95
CA GLN A 302 -24.93 -20.61 -20.99
C GLN A 302 -25.64 -20.50 -22.34
N ASP A 303 -26.97 -20.59 -22.36
CA ASP A 303 -27.76 -20.40 -23.57
C ASP A 303 -27.62 -18.97 -24.11
N PHE A 304 -27.56 -17.98 -23.23
CA PHE A 304 -27.21 -16.61 -23.60
C PHE A 304 -25.82 -16.51 -24.23
N LEU A 305 -24.78 -17.12 -23.63
CA LEU A 305 -23.43 -17.13 -24.21
C LEU A 305 -23.41 -17.82 -25.59
N ARG A 306 -24.14 -18.93 -25.75
CA ARG A 306 -24.30 -19.57 -27.06
C ARG A 306 -24.90 -18.59 -28.05
N MET A 307 -26.00 -17.91 -27.73
CA MET A 307 -26.59 -16.90 -28.62
C MET A 307 -25.62 -15.77 -29.00
N VAL A 308 -24.78 -15.30 -28.06
CA VAL A 308 -23.80 -14.24 -28.31
C VAL A 308 -22.66 -14.69 -29.22
N TYR A 309 -22.14 -15.91 -29.03
CA TYR A 309 -20.95 -16.40 -29.74
C TYR A 309 -21.24 -17.30 -30.94
N SER A 310 -22.48 -17.81 -31.10
CA SER A 310 -22.90 -18.60 -32.27
C SER A 310 -22.80 -17.82 -33.58
N SER A 311 -22.93 -16.50 -33.55
CA SER A 311 -22.83 -15.66 -34.75
C SER A 311 -21.39 -15.40 -35.22
N GLN A 312 -20.38 -15.68 -34.38
CA GLN A 312 -18.98 -15.35 -34.70
C GLN A 312 -18.18 -16.51 -35.30
N SER A 313 -18.69 -17.75 -35.22
CA SER A 313 -17.97 -18.92 -35.74
C SER A 313 -18.00 -19.06 -37.26
N GLU A 314 -18.92 -18.41 -37.97
CA GLU A 314 -19.07 -18.59 -39.42
C GLU A 314 -18.11 -17.74 -40.28
N GLU A 315 -17.42 -16.74 -39.72
CA GLU A 315 -16.48 -15.89 -40.47
C GLU A 315 -15.00 -16.33 -40.34
N SER A 316 -14.74 -17.54 -39.85
CA SER A 316 -13.38 -18.09 -39.89
C SER A 316 -12.93 -18.18 -41.36
N PRO A 317 -11.83 -17.50 -41.75
CA PRO A 317 -11.43 -17.39 -43.13
C PRO A 317 -11.22 -18.79 -43.69
N SER A 318 -11.93 -19.08 -44.77
CA SER A 318 -11.88 -20.30 -45.57
C SER A 318 -10.45 -20.57 -46.05
N GLY A 319 -9.62 -21.13 -45.18
CA GLY A 319 -8.40 -21.82 -45.55
C GLY A 319 -8.80 -23.17 -46.12
N GLU A 320 -8.70 -23.30 -47.43
CA GLU A 320 -8.80 -24.56 -48.17
C GLU A 320 -7.96 -25.65 -47.49
N ALA A 321 -8.61 -26.67 -46.91
CA ALA A 321 -8.08 -28.04 -46.88
C ALA A 321 -9.12 -29.05 -46.37
N ASP A 322 -9.44 -29.99 -47.26
CA ASP A 322 -9.88 -31.37 -47.07
C ASP A 322 -11.08 -31.68 -46.16
N ALA A 323 -12.18 -32.00 -46.86
CA ALA A 323 -13.37 -32.65 -46.35
C ALA A 323 -13.07 -34.06 -45.80
N ALA A 324 -12.71 -34.14 -44.52
CA ALA A 324 -12.82 -35.37 -43.74
C ALA A 324 -13.91 -35.19 -42.68
N THR A 325 -14.95 -36.03 -42.80
CA THR A 325 -16.12 -36.19 -41.94
C THR A 325 -15.82 -36.01 -40.44
N ALA A 326 -16.08 -34.82 -39.90
CA ALA A 326 -16.06 -34.57 -38.46
C ALA A 326 -17.52 -34.54 -37.95
N GLU A 327 -17.87 -35.48 -37.08
CA GLU A 327 -19.16 -35.51 -36.40
C GLU A 327 -19.31 -34.29 -35.46
N PRO A 328 -20.53 -33.72 -35.33
CA PRO A 328 -20.79 -32.59 -34.44
C PRO A 328 -20.60 -33.02 -32.97
N SER A 329 -19.43 -32.68 -32.42
CA SER A 329 -19.11 -32.89 -31.01
C SER A 329 -20.01 -32.01 -30.14
N THR A 330 -20.97 -32.64 -29.45
CA THR A 330 -21.85 -32.01 -28.46
C THR A 330 -21.10 -31.92 -27.12
N ALA A 331 -19.98 -31.19 -27.09
CA ALA A 331 -19.21 -31.01 -25.86
C ALA A 331 -19.95 -30.03 -24.92
N GLU A 332 -20.30 -30.49 -23.73
CA GLU A 332 -20.85 -29.62 -22.69
C GLU A 332 -19.81 -28.55 -22.26
N PRO A 333 -20.25 -27.30 -21.99
CA PRO A 333 -19.34 -26.24 -21.57
C PRO A 333 -18.68 -26.60 -20.24
N THR A 334 -17.37 -26.33 -20.13
CA THR A 334 -16.64 -26.55 -18.88
C THR A 334 -17.00 -25.45 -17.88
N VAL A 335 -17.61 -25.83 -16.76
CA VAL A 335 -17.94 -24.92 -15.64
C VAL A 335 -16.86 -25.04 -14.57
N ARG A 336 -16.24 -23.91 -14.21
CA ARG A 336 -15.35 -23.82 -13.05
C ARG A 336 -16.01 -23.00 -11.94
N ARG A 337 -16.13 -23.61 -10.76
CA ARG A 337 -16.68 -22.99 -9.53
C ARG A 337 -15.55 -22.67 -8.56
N ILE A 338 -15.54 -21.45 -8.04
CA ILE A 338 -14.56 -21.03 -7.03
C ILE A 338 -15.28 -20.41 -5.85
N HIS A 339 -15.14 -21.07 -4.71
CA HIS A 339 -15.61 -20.58 -3.43
C HIS A 339 -14.49 -19.78 -2.77
N ALA A 340 -14.79 -18.54 -2.34
CA ALA A 340 -13.84 -17.78 -1.55
C ALA A 340 -13.52 -18.55 -0.24
N PRO A 341 -12.25 -18.56 0.22
CA PRO A 341 -11.88 -19.15 1.49
C PRO A 341 -12.79 -18.60 2.60
N PRO A 342 -13.25 -19.42 3.57
CA PRO A 342 -14.05 -18.94 4.67
C PRO A 342 -13.27 -17.87 5.43
N GLU A 343 -13.75 -16.63 5.39
CA GLU A 343 -13.21 -15.59 6.26
C GLU A 343 -13.66 -15.86 7.70
N PRO A 344 -12.79 -15.63 8.69
CA PRO A 344 -13.19 -15.74 10.08
C PRO A 344 -14.32 -14.73 10.31
N VAL A 345 -15.51 -15.25 10.61
CA VAL A 345 -16.68 -14.44 10.92
C VAL A 345 -16.27 -13.50 12.06
N PRO A 346 -16.30 -12.16 11.87
CA PRO A 346 -16.03 -11.25 12.96
C PRO A 346 -17.08 -11.55 14.02
N ALA A 347 -16.63 -12.04 15.19
CA ALA A 347 -17.50 -12.37 16.30
C ALA A 347 -18.45 -11.19 16.50
N ALA A 348 -19.75 -11.44 16.30
CA ALA A 348 -20.78 -10.43 16.39
C ALA A 348 -20.55 -9.65 17.69
N ALA A 349 -20.36 -8.34 17.58
CA ALA A 349 -20.18 -7.44 18.71
C ALA A 349 -21.52 -7.29 19.46
N THR A 350 -22.00 -8.38 20.05
CA THR A 350 -23.04 -8.39 21.08
C THR A 350 -22.39 -8.13 22.42
N ALA A 351 -22.35 -6.86 22.84
CA ALA A 351 -22.65 -6.43 24.20
C ALA A 351 -22.49 -4.91 24.33
N VAL A 352 -23.57 -4.18 24.09
CA VAL A 352 -23.79 -2.88 24.74
C VAL A 352 -23.82 -3.16 26.25
N LYS A 353 -22.69 -2.91 26.93
CA LYS A 353 -22.65 -2.85 28.40
C LYS A 353 -23.45 -1.62 28.83
N THR A 354 -24.72 -1.83 29.17
CA THR A 354 -25.50 -0.89 29.98
C THR A 354 -24.75 -0.65 31.28
N LYS A 355 -24.25 0.59 31.46
CA LYS A 355 -23.64 1.03 32.71
C LYS A 355 -24.67 1.01 33.82
N LYS A 356 -24.48 0.08 34.77
CA LYS A 356 -25.11 0.05 36.09
C LYS A 356 -24.92 1.42 36.78
N PRO A 357 -25.95 2.03 37.40
CA PRO A 357 -25.80 3.30 38.12
C PRO A 357 -24.91 3.11 39.36
N LYS A 358 -23.89 3.96 39.49
CA LYS A 358 -23.02 4.05 40.67
C LYS A 358 -23.84 4.44 41.90
N LYS A 359 -23.89 3.58 42.91
CA LYS A 359 -24.34 3.90 44.27
C LYS A 359 -23.50 5.08 44.81
N LYS A 360 -24.18 6.19 45.15
CA LYS A 360 -23.64 7.30 45.92
C LYS A 360 -23.19 6.80 47.30
N LYS A 361 -21.90 7.01 47.61
CA LYS A 361 -21.33 6.82 48.95
C LYS A 361 -21.83 7.99 49.82
N LYS A 362 -22.75 7.72 50.76
CA LYS A 362 -23.17 8.66 51.80
C LYS A 362 -21.99 8.89 52.75
N THR A 363 -21.49 10.11 52.81
CA THR A 363 -20.69 10.62 53.93
C THR A 363 -21.63 11.02 55.06
N ALA A 364 -21.37 10.51 56.27
CA ALA A 364 -22.08 10.85 57.49
C ALA A 364 -21.50 12.14 58.13
N PRO A 365 -22.31 12.93 58.85
CA PRO A 365 -21.90 14.18 59.47
C PRO A 365 -21.24 13.96 60.85
N LYS A 366 -20.22 14.76 61.14
CA LYS A 366 -19.62 14.90 62.49
C LYS A 366 -20.60 15.64 63.40
N SER A 367 -21.01 14.98 64.48
CA SER A 367 -21.74 15.57 65.61
C SER A 367 -20.78 16.23 66.60
N SER A 368 -21.26 17.35 67.13
CA SER A 368 -20.71 18.21 68.19
C SER A 368 -20.54 17.47 69.53
N PRO A 369 -19.62 17.91 70.41
CA PRO A 369 -19.55 17.43 71.78
C PRO A 369 -20.55 18.14 72.70
N THR A 370 -21.21 17.34 73.52
CA THR A 370 -22.19 17.69 74.53
C THR A 370 -21.54 18.28 75.77
N VAL A 371 -22.24 19.27 76.31
CA VAL A 371 -22.09 19.95 77.61
C VAL A 371 -22.12 18.95 78.76
N ASN A 372 -21.20 19.11 79.72
CA ASN A 372 -21.39 18.63 81.09
C ASN A 372 -21.35 19.86 82.01
N ASP A 373 -22.50 20.12 82.63
CA ASP A 373 -22.66 20.94 83.83
C ASP A 373 -22.37 20.07 85.06
N ASP A 374 -21.56 20.59 85.98
CA ASP A 374 -21.50 20.30 87.43
C ASP A 374 -20.54 21.37 88.00
N ASP A 375 -21.03 22.50 88.52
CA ASP A 375 -21.53 22.74 89.88
C ASP A 375 -20.41 23.03 90.92
N VAL A 376 -20.73 24.01 91.77
CA VAL A 376 -20.15 24.40 93.07
C VAL A 376 -18.98 25.41 93.15
N GLY A 377 -19.29 26.56 93.76
CA GLY A 377 -18.42 27.28 94.72
C GLY A 377 -18.11 28.73 94.33
N SER A 378 -18.84 29.74 94.84
CA SER A 378 -18.44 30.58 96.00
C SER A 378 -17.09 31.28 95.80
N SER A 379 -16.91 32.61 95.88
CA SER A 379 -17.50 33.61 96.77
C SER A 379 -17.06 35.04 96.34
N GLU A 380 -17.90 36.02 96.69
CA GLU A 380 -17.62 37.39 97.20
C GLU A 380 -16.15 37.74 97.51
N GLN A 381 -15.61 38.96 97.43
CA GLN A 381 -16.01 40.39 97.39
C GLN A 381 -14.65 41.17 97.38
N PRO A 382 -14.58 42.49 97.61
CA PRO A 382 -15.19 43.63 96.92
C PRO A 382 -14.21 44.40 96.02
#